data_AF-A0A930F772-F1
#
_entry.id   AF-A0A930F772-F1
#
_cell.length_a   1.000
_cell.length_b   1.000
_cell.length_c   1.000
_cell.angle_alpha   90.00
_cell.angle_beta   90.00
_cell.angle_gamma   90.00
#
_symmetry.space_group_name_H-M   'P 1'
#
loop_
_entity.id
_entity.type
_entity.pdbx_description
1 polymer ?
#
loop_
_entity_poly.entity_id
_entity_poly.type
_entity_poly.pdbx_seq_one_letter_code
_entity_poly.pdbx_strand_id
1 'polypeptide(L)'
;VSCSVLERNVDKVVPLILEIIKDTKFTKEEILPILKQGNEGARQSIIMNGHSFAMRRVSAHHSAEGVFREYIGGYENALFSKQLEDNYDEMIDEVINEFEMYQEVLFSKDRLIASVTGDHLDVVEEFIAGINRIEAQGNVVHYPLLQEPKEALQIPAGISYSAAGTNIKSFDFEYDPRLQVIAHLLTYDYLWTEV
;
A
#
# COMPACT_ATOMS: atom_id res chain seq x y z
N VAL A 1 5.64 7.12 8.13
CA VAL A 1 5.54 8.60 8.22
C VAL A 1 6.81 9.20 7.67
N SER A 2 6.71 10.22 6.83
CA SER A 2 7.86 10.95 6.28
C SER A 2 7.55 12.45 6.24
N CYS A 3 8.52 13.29 6.57
CA CYS A 3 8.38 14.74 6.50
C CYS A 3 9.68 15.38 6.01
N SER A 4 9.58 16.60 5.49
CA SER A 4 10.74 17.44 5.18
C SER A 4 10.46 18.84 5.69
N VAL A 5 11.44 19.44 6.35
CA VAL A 5 11.28 20.72 7.04
C VAL A 5 12.49 21.61 6.78
N LEU A 6 12.29 22.92 6.87
CA LEU A 6 13.39 23.88 6.91
C LEU A 6 13.99 23.90 8.31
N GLU A 7 15.30 24.04 8.41
CA GLU A 7 16.06 24.00 9.67
C GLU A 7 15.44 24.85 10.80
N ARG A 8 14.99 26.07 10.46
CA ARG A 8 14.34 27.01 11.40
C ARG A 8 12.99 26.56 11.99
N ASN A 9 12.44 25.43 11.53
CA ASN A 9 11.15 24.90 11.96
C ASN A 9 11.27 23.46 12.49
N VAL A 10 12.49 22.95 12.72
CA VAL A 10 12.73 21.57 13.20
C VAL A 10 12.03 21.33 14.54
N ASP A 11 12.02 22.34 15.40
CA ASP A 11 11.33 22.35 16.71
C ASP A 11 9.83 22.04 16.63
N LYS A 12 9.20 22.23 15.46
CA LYS A 12 7.77 21.98 15.27
C LYS A 12 7.46 20.58 14.73
N VAL A 13 8.46 19.88 14.21
CA VAL A 13 8.24 18.62 13.47
C VAL A 13 7.66 17.54 14.37
N VAL A 14 8.32 17.26 15.49
CA VAL A 14 7.92 16.18 16.38
C VAL A 14 6.54 16.43 16.98
N PRO A 15 6.23 17.64 17.52
CA PRO A 15 4.88 17.95 17.99
C PRO A 15 3.79 17.72 16.94
N LEU A 16 4.02 18.19 15.70
CA LEU A 16 3.03 18.06 14.63
C LEU A 16 2.83 16.60 14.18
N ILE A 17 3.90 15.81 14.09
CA ILE A 17 3.77 14.39 13.74
C ILE A 17 3.00 13.66 14.86
N LEU A 18 3.34 13.92 16.12
CA LEU A 18 2.67 13.29 17.26
C LEU A 18 1.18 13.65 17.30
N GLU A 19 0.82 14.91 17.05
CA GLU A 19 -0.57 15.35 16.94
C GLU A 19 -1.30 14.56 15.84
N ILE A 20 -0.71 14.45 14.65
CA ILE A 20 -1.31 13.69 13.53
C ILE A 20 -1.50 12.20 13.90
N ILE A 21 -0.49 11.54 14.45
CA ILE A 21 -0.57 10.09 14.68
C ILE A 21 -1.28 9.70 15.98
N LYS A 22 -1.54 10.64 16.90
CA LYS A 22 -2.16 10.33 18.22
C LYS A 22 -3.48 11.02 18.46
N ASP A 23 -3.68 12.20 17.88
CA ASP A 23 -4.81 13.07 18.19
C ASP A 23 -5.74 13.29 16.99
N THR A 24 -5.49 12.60 15.86
CA THR A 24 -6.43 12.55 14.74
C THR A 24 -7.78 12.04 15.22
N LYS A 25 -8.85 12.74 14.81
CA LYS A 25 -10.23 12.36 15.07
C LYS A 25 -10.84 11.86 13.79
N PHE A 26 -11.38 10.66 13.82
CA PHE A 26 -12.06 10.06 12.68
C PHE A 26 -13.56 10.36 12.76
N THR A 27 -14.05 11.21 11.87
CA THR A 27 -15.47 11.54 11.79
C THR A 27 -16.06 11.08 10.46
N LYS A 28 -17.33 10.65 10.50
CA LYS A 28 -18.03 10.14 9.31
C LYS A 28 -18.11 11.23 8.23
N GLU A 29 -18.31 12.48 8.63
CA GLU A 29 -18.48 13.62 7.73
C GLU A 29 -17.18 13.98 7.00
N GLU A 30 -16.03 13.84 7.68
CA GLU A 30 -14.71 14.14 7.08
C GLU A 30 -14.18 12.99 6.22
N ILE A 31 -14.47 11.73 6.58
CA ILE A 31 -14.00 10.56 5.84
C ILE A 31 -14.73 10.41 4.49
N LEU A 32 -16.04 10.65 4.45
CA LEU A 32 -16.86 10.41 3.25
C LEU A 32 -16.34 11.14 1.98
N PRO A 33 -16.03 12.45 2.00
CA PRO A 33 -15.49 13.11 0.81
C PRO A 33 -14.11 12.57 0.41
N ILE A 34 -13.26 12.20 1.37
CA ILE A 34 -11.94 11.60 1.09
C ILE A 34 -12.10 10.24 0.42
N LEU A 35 -13.00 9.40 0.93
CA LEU A 35 -13.32 8.10 0.35
C LEU A 35 -13.83 8.24 -1.09
N LYS A 36 -14.78 9.15 -1.33
CA LYS A 36 -15.34 9.40 -2.67
C LYS A 36 -14.27 9.86 -3.65
N GLN A 37 -13.41 10.79 -3.23
CA GLN A 37 -12.30 11.26 -4.04
C GLN A 37 -11.30 10.13 -4.32
N GLY A 38 -10.99 9.31 -3.30
CA GLY A 38 -10.12 8.14 -3.42
C GLY A 38 -10.68 7.12 -4.42
N ASN A 39 -11.97 6.79 -4.34
CA ASN A 39 -12.63 5.85 -5.24
C ASN A 39 -12.63 6.35 -6.69
N GLU A 40 -12.91 7.63 -6.92
CA GLU A 40 -12.82 8.19 -8.28
C GLU A 40 -11.38 8.16 -8.81
N GLY A 41 -10.40 8.50 -7.97
CA GLY A 41 -8.98 8.40 -8.32
C GLY A 41 -8.54 6.96 -8.63
N ALA A 42 -9.01 5.98 -7.84
CA ALA A 42 -8.76 4.57 -8.06
C ALA A 42 -9.38 4.09 -9.38
N ARG A 43 -10.64 4.46 -9.65
CA ARG A 43 -11.33 4.14 -10.91
C ARG A 43 -10.59 4.68 -12.12
N GLN A 44 -10.18 5.95 -12.10
CA GLN A 44 -9.38 6.56 -13.16
C GLN A 44 -8.03 5.84 -13.33
N SER A 45 -7.37 5.51 -12.21
CA SER A 45 -6.10 4.80 -12.22
C SER A 45 -6.20 3.40 -12.81
N ILE A 46 -7.28 2.66 -12.53
CA ILE A 46 -7.53 1.34 -13.13
C ILE A 46 -7.69 1.45 -14.65
N ILE A 47 -8.41 2.46 -15.13
CA ILE A 47 -8.64 2.68 -16.56
C ILE A 47 -7.35 3.10 -17.28
N MET A 48 -6.58 4.03 -16.69
CA MET A 48 -5.38 4.60 -17.32
C MET A 48 -4.12 3.74 -17.14
N ASN A 49 -4.03 2.99 -16.04
CA ASN A 49 -2.84 2.23 -15.66
C ASN A 49 -3.16 0.73 -15.45
N GLY A 50 -4.08 0.17 -16.23
CA GLY A 50 -4.56 -1.20 -16.03
C GLY A 50 -3.48 -2.27 -16.10
N HIS A 51 -2.39 -2.04 -16.84
CA HIS A 51 -1.20 -2.92 -16.84
C HIS A 51 -0.59 -3.07 -15.44
N SER A 52 -0.53 -1.99 -14.66
CA SER A 52 0.01 -2.01 -13.29
C SER A 52 -0.90 -2.79 -12.33
N PHE A 53 -2.22 -2.68 -12.49
CA PHE A 53 -3.18 -3.48 -11.72
C PHE A 53 -3.12 -4.97 -12.12
N ALA A 54 -3.00 -5.27 -13.41
CA ALA A 54 -2.84 -6.64 -13.89
C ALA A 54 -1.54 -7.28 -13.36
N MET A 55 -0.41 -6.55 -13.34
CA MET A 55 0.84 -7.04 -12.75
C MET A 55 0.73 -7.28 -11.23
N ARG A 56 -0.01 -6.44 -10.50
CA ARG A 56 -0.29 -6.66 -9.06
C ARG A 56 -1.13 -7.91 -8.85
N ARG A 57 -2.20 -8.11 -9.64
CA ARG A 57 -3.00 -9.35 -9.60
C ARG A 57 -2.15 -10.58 -9.83
N VAL A 58 -1.34 -10.59 -10.89
CA VAL A 58 -0.37 -11.67 -11.16
C VAL A 58 0.53 -11.93 -9.95
N SER A 59 1.07 -10.88 -9.32
CA SER A 59 1.94 -11.01 -8.16
C SER A 59 1.21 -11.63 -6.94
N ALA A 60 -0.07 -11.33 -6.76
CA ALA A 60 -0.92 -11.87 -5.70
C ALA A 60 -1.27 -13.37 -5.88
N HIS A 61 -1.19 -13.90 -7.09
CA HIS A 61 -1.26 -15.36 -7.32
C HIS A 61 0.04 -16.09 -6.93
N HIS A 62 1.15 -15.36 -6.71
CA HIS A 62 2.48 -15.96 -6.61
C HIS A 62 3.25 -15.64 -5.32
N SER A 63 2.79 -14.67 -4.53
CA SER A 63 3.45 -14.30 -3.27
C SER A 63 2.51 -13.65 -2.26
N ALA A 64 2.76 -13.89 -0.97
CA ALA A 64 2.07 -13.22 0.14
C ALA A 64 2.26 -11.68 0.10
N GLU A 65 3.44 -11.22 -0.36
CA GLU A 65 3.71 -9.80 -0.55
C GLU A 65 2.85 -9.20 -1.67
N GLY A 66 2.66 -9.94 -2.76
CA GLY A 66 1.74 -9.57 -3.84
C GLY A 66 0.28 -9.47 -3.34
N VAL A 67 -0.16 -10.42 -2.51
CA VAL A 67 -1.49 -10.38 -1.89
C VAL A 67 -1.62 -9.14 -1.01
N PHE A 68 -0.63 -8.88 -0.15
CA PHE A 68 -0.64 -7.69 0.70
C PHE A 68 -0.74 -6.41 -0.15
N ARG A 69 0.06 -6.27 -1.20
CA ARG A 69 0.01 -5.12 -2.13
C ARG A 69 -1.35 -4.98 -2.82
N GLU A 70 -2.00 -6.08 -3.14
CA GLU A 70 -3.31 -6.11 -3.77
C GLU A 70 -4.41 -5.55 -2.85
N TYR A 71 -4.37 -5.88 -1.56
CA TYR A 71 -5.34 -5.39 -0.57
C TYR A 71 -5.10 -3.97 -0.07
N ILE A 72 -3.88 -3.42 -0.18
CA ILE A 72 -3.59 -2.04 0.25
C ILE A 72 -3.66 -1.00 -0.88
N GLY A 73 -3.73 -1.43 -2.15
CA GLY A 73 -3.80 -0.50 -3.27
C GLY A 73 -4.01 -1.13 -4.64
N GLY A 74 -4.34 -2.41 -4.71
CA GLY A 74 -4.69 -3.10 -5.94
C GLY A 74 -6.17 -2.99 -6.28
N TYR A 75 -6.65 -3.94 -7.07
CA TYR A 75 -8.05 -4.01 -7.49
C TYR A 75 -8.97 -4.44 -6.33
N GLU A 76 -8.55 -5.38 -5.49
CA GLU A 76 -9.29 -5.77 -4.27
C GLU A 76 -9.50 -4.58 -3.32
N ASN A 77 -8.45 -3.75 -3.15
CA ASN A 77 -8.56 -2.52 -2.38
C ASN A 77 -9.63 -1.58 -2.95
N ALA A 78 -9.61 -1.35 -4.27
CA ALA A 78 -10.59 -0.49 -4.92
C ALA A 78 -12.02 -1.03 -4.82
N LEU A 79 -12.20 -2.36 -4.90
CA LEU A 79 -13.50 -3.00 -4.68
C LEU A 79 -13.99 -2.80 -3.24
N PHE A 80 -13.13 -3.05 -2.25
CA PHE A 80 -13.46 -2.83 -0.84
C PHE A 80 -13.84 -1.37 -0.58
N SER A 81 -13.04 -0.41 -1.03
CA SER A 81 -13.33 1.02 -0.84
C SER A 81 -14.62 1.43 -1.56
N LYS A 82 -14.95 0.82 -2.70
CA LYS A 82 -16.23 1.05 -3.37
C LYS A 82 -17.41 0.47 -2.59
N GLN A 83 -17.28 -0.74 -2.05
CA GLN A 83 -18.30 -1.34 -1.18
C GLN A 83 -18.53 -0.52 0.09
N LEU A 84 -17.46 0.00 0.70
CA LEU A 84 -17.54 0.92 1.83
C LEU A 84 -18.28 2.21 1.47
N GLU A 85 -18.07 2.76 0.28
CA GLU A 85 -18.82 3.95 -0.17
C GLU A 85 -20.30 3.65 -0.39
N ASP A 86 -20.62 2.51 -1.01
CA ASP A 86 -22.00 2.14 -1.36
C ASP A 86 -22.84 1.80 -0.13
N ASN A 87 -22.21 1.31 0.96
CA ASN A 87 -22.85 0.93 2.22
C ASN A 87 -22.30 1.75 3.40
N TYR A 88 -21.99 3.02 3.16
CA TYR A 88 -21.20 3.85 4.08
C TYR A 88 -21.79 3.93 5.49
N ASP A 89 -23.08 4.24 5.60
CA ASP A 89 -23.72 4.41 6.91
C ASP A 89 -23.72 3.13 7.76
N GLU A 90 -23.68 1.96 7.12
CA GLU A 90 -23.70 0.65 7.78
C GLU A 90 -22.30 0.15 8.16
N MET A 91 -21.28 0.47 7.35
CA MET A 91 -19.92 -0.07 7.51
C MET A 91 -18.96 0.89 8.23
N ILE A 92 -19.20 2.21 8.17
CA ILE A 92 -18.20 3.21 8.61
C ILE A 92 -17.89 3.14 10.10
N ASP A 93 -18.84 2.79 10.95
CA ASP A 93 -18.61 2.71 12.40
C ASP A 93 -17.57 1.63 12.74
N GLU A 94 -17.63 0.48 12.07
CA GLU A 94 -16.65 -0.59 12.24
C GLU A 94 -15.26 -0.15 11.75
N VAL A 95 -15.19 0.49 10.59
CA VAL A 95 -13.93 1.02 10.03
C VAL A 95 -13.30 2.08 10.94
N ILE A 96 -14.10 2.98 11.52
CA ILE A 96 -13.61 3.98 12.49
C ILE A 96 -13.04 3.29 13.74
N ASN A 97 -13.74 2.28 14.28
CA ASN A 97 -13.23 1.53 15.43
C ASN A 97 -11.89 0.84 15.11
N GLU A 98 -11.73 0.30 13.90
CA GLU A 98 -10.45 -0.26 13.45
C GLU A 98 -9.36 0.82 13.34
N PHE A 99 -9.67 2.00 12.79
CA PHE A 99 -8.72 3.11 12.71
C PHE A 99 -8.26 3.60 14.07
N GLU A 100 -9.17 3.74 15.03
CA GLU A 100 -8.85 4.10 16.41
C GLU A 100 -7.94 3.04 17.07
N MET A 101 -8.27 1.76 16.92
CA MET A 101 -7.40 0.67 17.37
C MET A 101 -6.01 0.75 16.71
N TYR A 102 -5.94 0.95 15.40
CA TYR A 102 -4.67 1.07 14.67
C TYR A 102 -3.85 2.28 15.11
N GLN A 103 -4.50 3.42 15.38
CA GLN A 103 -3.86 4.62 15.92
C GLN A 103 -3.15 4.33 17.24
N GLU A 104 -3.75 3.49 18.09
CA GLU A 104 -3.13 3.07 19.35
C GLU A 104 -1.94 2.13 19.12
N VAL A 105 -2.09 1.09 18.29
CA VAL A 105 -1.15 -0.05 18.25
C VAL A 105 -0.09 0.01 17.14
N LEU A 106 -0.30 0.77 16.06
CA LEU A 106 0.66 0.81 14.94
C LEU A 106 1.96 1.50 15.34
N PHE A 107 1.85 2.63 16.03
CA PHE A 107 3.00 3.49 16.37
C PHE A 107 3.64 3.10 17.70
N SER A 108 4.48 2.06 17.66
CA SER A 108 5.26 1.58 18.81
C SER A 108 6.76 1.76 18.59
N LYS A 109 7.47 2.10 19.67
CA LYS A 109 8.94 2.19 19.70
C LYS A 109 9.62 0.87 19.30
N ASP A 110 9.00 -0.27 19.59
CA ASP A 110 9.61 -1.60 19.41
C ASP A 110 9.72 -1.99 17.92
N ARG A 111 8.93 -1.34 17.05
CA ARG A 111 8.93 -1.55 15.59
C ARG A 111 9.37 -0.31 14.81
N LEU A 112 9.88 0.71 15.51
CA LEU A 112 10.30 1.95 14.85
C LEU A 112 11.63 1.75 14.12
N ILE A 113 11.62 2.09 12.83
CA ILE A 113 12.84 2.32 12.05
C ILE A 113 12.83 3.79 11.66
N ALA A 114 13.83 4.54 12.12
CA ALA A 114 13.98 5.96 11.82
C ALA A 114 15.15 6.19 10.86
N SER A 115 14.96 7.09 9.91
CA SER A 115 15.99 7.55 8.98
C SER A 115 15.95 9.07 8.94
N VAL A 116 17.07 9.71 9.22
CA VAL A 116 17.22 11.16 9.19
C VAL A 116 18.31 11.52 8.18
N THR A 117 18.02 12.52 7.35
CA THR A 117 19.02 13.13 6.46
C THR A 117 19.16 14.59 6.87
N GLY A 118 20.31 14.93 7.45
CA GLY A 118 20.59 16.24 8.06
C GLY A 118 21.24 16.10 9.43
N ASP A 119 21.46 17.23 10.12
CA ASP A 119 22.24 17.29 11.35
C ASP A 119 21.40 17.24 12.66
N HIS A 120 20.07 17.08 12.55
CA HIS A 120 19.14 17.05 13.67
C HIS A 120 18.71 15.62 14.02
N LEU A 121 19.59 14.84 14.64
CA LEU A 121 19.25 13.48 15.10
C LEU A 121 18.42 13.47 16.38
N ASP A 122 18.44 14.57 17.14
CA ASP A 122 17.69 14.80 18.37
C ASP A 122 16.17 14.64 18.20
N VAL A 123 15.65 14.93 17.00
CA VAL A 123 14.24 14.73 16.66
C VAL A 123 13.78 13.27 16.81
N VAL A 124 14.69 12.30 16.65
CA VAL A 124 14.36 10.88 16.80
C VAL A 124 14.15 10.55 18.27
N GLU A 125 15.00 11.06 19.15
CA GLU A 125 14.87 10.86 20.60
C GLU A 125 13.60 11.51 21.13
N GLU A 126 13.30 12.74 20.68
CA GLU A 126 12.06 13.45 21.03
C GLU A 126 10.83 12.68 20.52
N PHE A 127 10.85 12.16 19.29
CA PHE A 127 9.76 11.37 18.75
C PHE A 127 9.55 10.07 19.53
N ILE A 128 10.62 9.34 19.84
CA ILE A 128 10.57 8.11 20.67
C ILE A 128 9.98 8.41 22.06
N ALA A 129 10.29 9.58 22.63
CA ALA A 129 9.74 10.00 23.92
C ALA A 129 8.23 10.28 23.86
N GLY A 130 7.71 10.72 22.70
CA GLY A 130 6.30 11.10 22.52
C GLY A 130 5.35 9.99 22.07
N ILE A 131 5.85 8.91 21.45
CA ILE A 131 5.03 7.77 21.00
C ILE A 131 4.63 6.82 22.13
N ASN A 132 3.56 6.05 21.90
CA ASN A 132 3.03 5.13 22.88
C ASN A 132 4.02 4.00 23.22
N ARG A 133 4.08 3.61 24.50
CA ARG A 133 4.89 2.48 24.99
C ARG A 133 4.07 1.20 25.01
N ILE A 134 3.46 0.85 23.88
CA ILE A 134 2.77 -0.42 23.74
C ILE A 134 3.80 -1.45 23.29
N GLU A 135 3.90 -2.55 24.05
CA GLU A 135 4.74 -3.68 23.67
C GLU A 135 4.23 -4.25 22.35
N ALA A 136 5.10 -4.26 21.34
CA ALA A 136 4.74 -4.84 20.06
C ALA A 136 4.76 -6.37 20.16
N GLN A 137 3.58 -6.98 20.23
CA GLN A 137 3.46 -8.42 20.00
C GLN A 137 3.52 -8.69 18.49
N GLY A 138 4.50 -9.48 18.06
CA GLY A 138 4.59 -9.96 16.69
C GLY A 138 3.64 -11.13 16.48
N ASN A 139 2.77 -11.03 15.47
CA ASN A 139 1.97 -12.15 15.00
C ASN A 139 2.40 -12.54 13.58
N VAL A 140 2.51 -13.84 13.32
CA VAL A 140 2.69 -14.34 11.96
C VAL A 140 1.34 -14.29 11.26
N VAL A 141 1.19 -13.39 10.31
CA VAL A 141 -0.02 -13.28 9.47
C VAL A 141 0.21 -14.04 8.17
N HIS A 142 -0.74 -14.89 7.78
CA HIS A 142 -0.70 -15.62 6.53
C HIS A 142 -1.60 -14.95 5.50
N TYR A 143 -1.03 -14.55 4.37
CA TYR A 143 -1.78 -14.00 3.23
C TYR A 143 -1.97 -15.09 2.17
N PRO A 144 -3.18 -15.70 2.07
CA PRO A 144 -3.43 -16.74 1.09
C PRO A 144 -3.35 -16.20 -0.33
N LEU A 145 -2.70 -16.94 -1.22
CA LEU A 145 -2.62 -16.60 -2.64
C LEU A 145 -4.01 -16.61 -3.28
N LEU A 146 -4.23 -15.71 -4.23
CA LEU A 146 -5.41 -15.76 -5.09
C LEU A 146 -5.41 -17.07 -5.88
N GLN A 147 -6.55 -17.76 -5.93
CA GLN A 147 -6.62 -19.14 -6.43
C GLN A 147 -6.89 -19.23 -7.94
N GLU A 148 -7.49 -18.21 -8.57
CA GLU A 148 -7.90 -18.23 -9.97
C GLU A 148 -6.74 -17.87 -10.91
N PRO A 149 -6.09 -18.83 -11.61
CA PRO A 149 -4.84 -18.55 -12.32
C PRO A 149 -5.02 -17.71 -13.59
N LYS A 150 -6.27 -17.48 -14.04
CA LYS A 150 -6.61 -16.74 -15.25
C LYS A 150 -7.83 -15.89 -15.00
N GLU A 151 -7.62 -14.58 -14.96
CA GLU A 151 -8.67 -13.62 -14.67
C GLU A 151 -8.84 -12.61 -15.82
N ALA A 152 -10.05 -12.06 -15.94
CA ALA A 152 -10.33 -10.95 -16.82
C ALA A 152 -11.12 -9.90 -16.04
N LEU A 153 -10.51 -8.74 -15.82
CA LEU A 153 -11.16 -7.61 -15.16
C LEU A 153 -11.77 -6.70 -16.22
N GLN A 154 -13.10 -6.56 -16.21
CA GLN A 154 -13.79 -5.69 -17.15
C GLN A 154 -13.61 -4.23 -16.74
N ILE A 155 -13.08 -3.43 -17.65
CA ILE A 155 -12.92 -1.98 -17.46
C ILE A 155 -13.60 -1.23 -18.61
N PRO A 156 -14.14 -0.02 -18.36
CA PRO A 156 -14.75 0.80 -19.41
C PRO A 156 -13.66 1.56 -20.19
N ALA A 157 -12.79 0.82 -20.89
CA ALA A 157 -11.71 1.36 -21.71
C ALA A 157 -11.82 0.87 -23.16
N GLY A 158 -11.37 1.68 -24.11
CA GLY A 158 -11.27 1.30 -25.53
C GLY A 158 -10.06 0.41 -25.85
N ILE A 159 -9.28 0.04 -24.84
CA ILE A 159 -8.09 -0.82 -24.91
C ILE A 159 -8.15 -1.87 -23.80
N SER A 160 -7.35 -2.92 -23.93
CA SER A 160 -7.14 -3.92 -22.89
C SER A 160 -5.69 -3.87 -22.39
N TYR A 161 -5.49 -4.37 -21.17
CA TYR A 161 -4.17 -4.56 -20.59
C TYR A 161 -3.99 -6.03 -20.27
N SER A 162 -2.89 -6.62 -20.71
CA SER A 162 -2.57 -8.03 -20.47
C SER A 162 -1.28 -8.12 -19.66
N ALA A 163 -1.28 -8.95 -18.63
CA ALA A 163 -0.09 -9.30 -17.86
C ALA A 163 -0.06 -10.80 -17.65
N ALA A 164 1.15 -11.37 -17.74
CA ALA A 164 1.43 -12.74 -17.40
C ALA A 164 2.74 -12.77 -16.60
N GLY A 165 2.81 -13.66 -15.62
CA GLY A 165 3.99 -13.80 -14.79
C GLY A 165 3.90 -15.08 -13.98
N THR A 166 4.98 -15.38 -13.30
CA THR A 166 5.13 -16.60 -12.50
C THR A 166 6.22 -16.42 -11.46
N ASN A 167 6.22 -17.27 -10.44
CA ASN A 167 7.34 -17.36 -9.52
C ASN A 167 8.44 -18.26 -10.12
N ILE A 168 9.63 -17.72 -10.40
CA ILE A 168 10.74 -18.49 -10.98
C ILE A 168 11.13 -19.72 -10.14
N LYS A 169 10.92 -19.67 -8.82
CA LYS A 169 11.18 -20.79 -7.91
C LYS A 169 10.26 -21.98 -8.17
N SER A 170 9.13 -21.79 -8.84
CA SER A 170 8.24 -22.89 -9.25
C SER A 170 8.84 -23.78 -10.34
N PHE A 171 9.95 -23.34 -10.97
CA PHE A 171 10.70 -24.11 -11.97
C PHE A 171 12.02 -24.65 -11.44
N ASP A 172 12.17 -24.80 -10.12
CA ASP A 172 13.44 -25.19 -9.45
C ASP A 172 14.61 -24.25 -9.82
N PHE A 173 14.30 -22.99 -10.11
CA PHE A 173 15.26 -21.98 -10.52
C PHE A 173 15.42 -20.90 -9.43
N GLU A 174 16.66 -20.67 -8.99
CA GLU A 174 17.00 -19.59 -8.07
C GLU A 174 17.27 -18.27 -8.82
N TYR A 175 17.07 -17.15 -8.13
CA TYR A 175 17.28 -15.84 -8.77
C TYR A 175 18.72 -15.67 -9.26
N ASP A 176 18.84 -15.32 -10.55
CA ASP A 176 20.11 -14.97 -11.18
C ASP A 176 20.04 -13.52 -11.70
N PRO A 177 20.97 -12.63 -11.32
CA PRO A 177 20.98 -11.25 -11.81
C PRO A 177 20.99 -11.12 -13.34
N ARG A 178 21.50 -12.13 -14.06
CA ARG A 178 21.48 -12.18 -15.54
C ARG A 178 20.06 -12.20 -16.10
N LEU A 179 19.07 -12.65 -15.34
CA LEU A 179 17.66 -12.57 -15.73
C LEU A 179 17.22 -11.12 -16.00
N GLN A 180 17.81 -10.12 -15.34
CA GLN A 180 17.49 -8.71 -15.62
C GLN A 180 17.94 -8.29 -17.02
N VAL A 181 19.09 -8.80 -17.46
CA VAL A 181 19.59 -8.57 -18.83
C VAL A 181 18.73 -9.30 -19.84
N ILE A 182 18.35 -10.56 -19.56
CA ILE A 182 17.46 -11.35 -20.41
C ILE A 182 16.08 -10.68 -20.50
N ALA A 183 15.53 -10.16 -19.40
CA ALA A 183 14.27 -9.43 -19.39
C ALA A 183 14.33 -8.16 -20.24
N HIS A 184 15.44 -7.41 -20.17
CA HIS A 184 15.67 -6.26 -21.06
C HIS A 184 15.70 -6.67 -22.53
N LEU A 185 16.44 -7.72 -22.88
CA LEU A 185 16.50 -8.23 -24.25
C LEU A 185 15.12 -8.68 -24.74
N LEU A 186 14.39 -9.46 -23.95
CA LEU A 186 13.02 -9.89 -24.27
C LEU A 186 12.07 -8.70 -24.49
N THR A 187 12.21 -7.65 -23.68
CA THR A 187 11.36 -6.45 -23.77
C THR A 187 11.62 -5.70 -25.07
N TYR A 188 12.88 -5.42 -25.38
CA TYR A 188 13.24 -4.54 -26.49
C TYR A 188 13.40 -5.24 -27.84
N ASP A 189 13.64 -6.55 -27.85
CA ASP A 189 13.78 -7.32 -29.09
C ASP A 189 12.43 -7.95 -29.48
N TYR A 190 11.90 -8.85 -28.64
CA TYR A 190 10.71 -9.63 -28.96
C TYR A 190 9.40 -8.88 -28.65
N LEU A 191 9.18 -8.49 -27.39
CA LEU A 191 7.87 -7.94 -26.97
C LEU A 191 7.54 -6.63 -27.66
N TRP A 192 8.53 -5.75 -27.90
CA TRP A 192 8.33 -4.49 -28.63
C TRP A 192 7.89 -4.70 -30.09
N THR A 193 8.28 -5.82 -30.70
CA THR A 193 7.99 -6.09 -32.11
C THR A 193 6.65 -6.80 -32.29
N GLU A 194 6.31 -7.71 -31.37
CA GLU A 194 5.17 -8.60 -31.48
C GLU A 194 3.91 -8.14 -30.72
N VAL A 195 4.03 -7.14 -29.84
CA VAL A 195 2.93 -6.60 -28.99
C VAL A 195 2.77 -5.10 -29.22
#